data_AF-A0A6A6GRB8-F1
#
_entry.id   AF-A0A6A6GRB8-F1
#
_cell.length_a   1.000
_cell.length_b   1.000
_cell.length_c   1.000
_cell.angle_alpha   90.00
_cell.angle_beta   90.00
_cell.angle_gamma   90.00
#
_symmetry.space_group_name_H-M   'P 1'
#
loop_
_entity.id
_entity.type
_entity.pdbx_description
1 polymer ?
#
loop_
_entity_poly.entity_id
_entity_poly.type
_entity_poly.pdbx_seq_one_letter_code
_entity_poly.pdbx_strand_id
1 'polypeptide(L)'
;MIFVPGRTIPGPSWAWIEPLAVPFRAYGRMQNRSPYMTQLSSSLVIYFLGDLSAQLDYMYAPERGLRAMLIGGLSSIPSYHWFLFLGRSFNYSSHILSLTVKIVVNQTFFTPVFNSYFFGMQSILSGKSWQETMRRIKDTVPTSWKMSWRVWPAVTAFSFTFIKEQYRSTFAGVIAIGWQTYLSWLNSRAARMEKTEDTRGVGTTRGKVKT
;
A
#
# COMPACT_ATOMS: atom_id res chain seq x y z
N MET A 1 -58.49 31.20 -10.49
CA MET A 1 -57.12 31.12 -11.00
C MET A 1 -56.49 29.88 -10.36
N ILE A 2 -56.30 28.79 -11.12
CA ILE A 2 -55.87 27.50 -10.57
C ILE A 2 -54.33 27.46 -10.59
N PHE A 3 -53.72 27.26 -9.42
CA PHE A 3 -52.27 27.13 -9.27
C PHE A 3 -51.82 25.78 -9.83
N VAL A 4 -51.07 25.78 -10.93
CA VAL A 4 -50.43 24.57 -11.48
C VAL A 4 -49.04 24.48 -10.85
N PRO A 5 -48.73 23.47 -10.01
CA PRO A 5 -47.40 23.31 -9.45
C PRO A 5 -46.41 23.02 -10.57
N GLY A 6 -45.32 23.79 -10.63
CA GLY A 6 -44.27 23.62 -11.62
C GLY A 6 -43.70 22.20 -11.54
N ARG A 7 -43.68 21.51 -12.69
CA ARG A 7 -42.97 20.23 -12.82
C ARG A 7 -41.48 20.48 -12.60
N THR A 8 -40.96 20.18 -11.42
CA THR A 8 -39.52 20.06 -11.21
C THR A 8 -39.03 18.90 -12.06
N ILE A 9 -38.22 19.19 -13.08
CA ILE A 9 -37.53 18.15 -13.85
C ILE A 9 -36.72 17.33 -12.83
N PRO A 10 -36.97 16.03 -12.65
CA PRO A 10 -36.17 15.22 -11.74
C PRO A 10 -34.72 15.30 -12.24
N GLY A 11 -33.84 15.81 -11.38
CA GLY A 11 -32.40 15.82 -11.67
C GLY A 11 -31.94 14.40 -12.01
N PRO A 12 -30.87 14.25 -12.81
CA PRO A 12 -30.38 12.93 -13.17
C PRO A 12 -30.20 12.06 -11.94
N SER A 13 -30.57 10.77 -12.01
CA SER A 13 -30.56 9.84 -10.88
C SER A 13 -29.17 9.60 -10.27
N TRP A 14 -28.12 10.18 -10.84
CA TRP A 14 -26.73 10.17 -10.35
C TRP A 14 -26.32 11.48 -9.65
N ALA A 15 -27.18 12.48 -9.57
CA ALA A 15 -26.87 13.78 -8.97
C ALA A 15 -26.55 13.70 -7.47
N TRP A 16 -26.99 12.65 -6.76
CA TRP A 16 -26.59 12.41 -5.38
C TRP A 16 -25.12 11.97 -5.23
N ILE A 17 -24.47 11.55 -6.33
CA ILE A 17 -23.03 11.21 -6.37
C ILE A 17 -22.18 12.47 -6.61
N GLU A 18 -22.78 13.58 -7.06
CA GLU A 18 -22.07 14.83 -7.34
C GLU A 18 -21.18 15.32 -6.17
N PRO A 19 -21.66 15.36 -4.91
CA PRO A 19 -20.84 15.78 -3.77
C PRO A 19 -19.63 14.86 -3.54
N LEU A 20 -19.76 13.58 -3.85
CA LEU A 20 -18.67 12.60 -3.78
C LEU A 20 -17.70 12.77 -4.95
N ALA A 21 -18.18 13.15 -6.13
CA ALA A 21 -17.34 13.32 -7.33
C ALA A 21 -16.54 14.63 -7.33
N VAL A 22 -16.98 15.68 -6.62
CA VAL A 22 -16.27 16.97 -6.49
C VAL A 22 -14.85 16.82 -5.93
N PRO A 23 -14.59 16.13 -4.79
CA PRO A 23 -13.24 15.95 -4.28
C PRO A 23 -12.34 15.14 -5.22
N PHE A 24 -12.86 14.10 -5.90
CA PHE A 24 -12.09 13.36 -6.92
C PHE A 24 -11.72 14.24 -8.12
N ARG A 25 -12.66 15.08 -8.59
CA ARG A 25 -12.41 16.03 -9.67
C ARG A 25 -11.41 17.12 -9.25
N ALA A 26 -11.49 17.60 -8.02
CA ALA A 26 -10.54 18.56 -7.44
C ALA A 26 -9.13 17.96 -7.32
N TYR A 27 -9.01 16.75 -6.78
CA TYR A 27 -7.76 15.99 -6.72
C TYR A 27 -7.16 15.79 -8.11
N GLY A 28 -7.98 15.48 -9.11
CA GLY A 28 -7.54 15.37 -10.49
C GLY A 28 -6.99 16.64 -11.10
N ARG A 29 -7.63 17.78 -10.81
CA ARG A 29 -7.11 19.09 -11.23
C ARG A 29 -5.79 19.42 -10.55
N MET A 30 -5.64 19.09 -9.26
CA MET A 30 -4.39 19.27 -8.53
C MET A 30 -3.27 18.38 -9.06
N GLN A 31 -3.55 17.10 -9.30
CA GLN A 31 -2.59 16.15 -9.86
C GLN A 31 -2.14 16.56 -11.28
N ASN A 32 -3.05 17.09 -12.11
CA ASN A 32 -2.70 17.60 -13.44
C ASN A 32 -1.89 18.91 -13.37
N ARG A 33 -2.16 19.78 -12.40
CA ARG A 33 -1.49 21.09 -12.25
C ARG A 33 -0.11 20.97 -11.61
N SER A 34 0.02 20.15 -10.58
CA SER A 34 1.28 19.89 -9.86
C SER A 34 1.33 18.43 -9.42
N PRO A 35 1.74 17.52 -10.32
CA PRO A 35 1.76 16.08 -10.03
C PRO A 35 2.73 15.74 -8.89
N TYR A 36 3.86 16.44 -8.79
CA TYR A 36 4.86 16.21 -7.76
C TYR A 36 4.39 16.59 -6.36
N MET A 37 3.80 17.78 -6.19
CA MET A 37 3.30 18.23 -4.89
C MET A 37 2.10 17.44 -4.43
N THR A 38 1.21 17.08 -5.35
CA THR A 38 0.03 16.29 -5.04
C THR A 38 0.43 14.85 -4.67
N GLN A 39 1.38 14.26 -5.40
CA GLN A 39 1.92 12.94 -5.06
C GLN A 39 2.63 12.93 -3.70
N LEU A 40 3.47 13.94 -3.42
CA LEU A 40 4.15 14.08 -2.14
C LEU A 40 3.14 14.20 -1.00
N SER A 41 2.17 15.11 -1.13
CA SER A 41 1.14 15.35 -0.12
C SER A 41 0.30 14.11 0.14
N SER A 42 -0.15 13.43 -0.93
CA SER A 42 -0.89 12.18 -0.83
C SER A 42 -0.07 11.09 -0.15
N SER A 43 1.20 10.92 -0.51
CA SER A 43 2.08 9.94 0.15
C SER A 43 2.27 10.26 1.64
N LEU A 44 2.43 11.53 2.02
CA LEU A 44 2.54 11.91 3.43
C LEU A 44 1.28 11.56 4.22
N VAL A 45 0.10 11.89 3.68
CA VAL A 45 -1.20 11.57 4.31
C VAL A 45 -1.39 10.06 4.41
N ILE A 46 -1.12 9.35 3.33
CA ILE A 46 -1.20 7.89 3.24
C ILE A 46 -0.36 7.28 4.36
N TYR A 47 0.95 7.56 4.41
CA TYR A 47 1.85 6.97 5.39
C TYR A 47 1.54 7.37 6.83
N PHE A 48 1.08 8.60 7.06
CA PHE A 48 0.62 9.03 8.37
C PHE A 48 -0.60 8.21 8.84
N LEU A 49 -1.62 8.06 7.99
CA LEU A 49 -2.81 7.28 8.31
C LEU A 49 -2.50 5.79 8.49
N GLY A 50 -1.56 5.25 7.71
CA GLY A 50 -1.14 3.86 7.85
C GLY A 50 -0.44 3.59 9.17
N ASP A 51 0.46 4.49 9.59
CA ASP A 51 1.14 4.33 10.86
C ASP A 51 0.19 4.55 12.04
N LEU A 52 -0.75 5.52 11.96
CA LEU A 52 -1.83 5.65 12.93
C LEU A 52 -2.66 4.37 13.05
N SER A 53 -3.06 3.77 11.92
CA SER A 53 -3.80 2.50 11.91
C SER A 53 -3.00 1.36 12.55
N ALA A 54 -1.69 1.31 12.33
CA ALA A 54 -0.82 0.31 12.94
C ALA A 54 -0.58 0.54 14.45
N GLN A 55 -0.80 1.76 14.93
CA GLN A 55 -0.66 2.14 16.34
C GLN A 55 -1.96 2.05 17.14
N LEU A 56 -3.11 1.74 16.54
CA LEU A 56 -4.40 1.67 17.25
C LEU A 56 -4.39 0.68 18.44
N ASP A 57 -3.57 -0.38 18.35
CA ASP A 57 -3.42 -1.40 19.41
C ASP A 57 -2.13 -1.23 20.26
N TYR A 58 -1.34 -0.17 20.06
CA TYR A 58 -0.05 0.07 20.72
C TYR A 58 0.03 1.46 21.36
N MET A 59 1.03 1.71 22.23
CA MET A 59 1.30 3.07 22.73
C MET A 59 1.64 4.00 21.57
N TYR A 60 0.97 5.16 21.52
CA TYR A 60 1.17 6.18 20.50
C TYR A 60 2.62 6.71 20.54
N ALA A 61 3.29 6.66 19.39
CA ALA A 61 4.69 7.02 19.21
C ALA A 61 4.81 7.99 18.01
N PRO A 62 4.84 9.31 18.24
CA PRO A 62 4.87 10.30 17.16
C PRO A 62 6.11 10.19 16.27
N GLU A 63 7.24 9.73 16.82
CA GLU A 63 8.47 9.49 16.08
C GLU A 63 8.32 8.41 15.01
N ARG A 64 7.46 7.40 15.21
CA ARG A 64 7.17 6.38 14.20
C ARG A 64 6.36 6.95 13.04
N GLY A 65 5.40 7.82 13.34
CA GLY A 65 4.61 8.51 12.33
C GLY A 65 5.48 9.41 11.46
N LEU A 66 6.39 10.17 12.06
CA LEU A 66 7.33 11.02 11.32
C LEU A 66 8.25 10.19 10.41
N ARG A 67 8.78 9.06 10.89
CA ARG A 67 9.60 8.15 10.07
C ARG A 67 8.80 7.58 8.91
N ALA A 68 7.56 7.16 9.13
CA ALA A 68 6.68 6.67 8.07
C ALA A 68 6.44 7.74 7.00
N MET A 69 6.15 8.97 7.42
CA MET A 69 6.00 10.12 6.51
C MET A 69 7.27 10.39 5.69
N LEU A 70 8.45 10.33 6.31
CA LEU A 70 9.73 10.50 5.60
C LEU A 70 9.98 9.41 4.56
N ILE A 71 9.72 8.14 4.91
CA ILE A 71 9.84 7.00 3.99
C ILE A 71 8.87 7.17 2.80
N GLY A 72 7.61 7.53 3.08
CA GLY A 72 6.60 7.72 2.05
C GLY A 72 6.87 8.93 1.15
N GLY A 73 7.32 10.03 1.74
CA GLY A 73 7.63 11.26 1.02
C GLY A 73 8.79 11.08 0.05
N LEU A 74 9.89 10.46 0.49
CA LEU A 74 11.07 10.21 -0.33
C LEU A 74 10.82 9.22 -1.47
N SER A 75 9.99 8.19 -1.25
CA SER A 75 9.63 7.22 -2.28
C SER A 75 8.53 7.68 -3.24
N SER A 76 7.84 8.79 -2.93
CA SER A 76 6.70 9.29 -3.70
C SER A 76 7.05 9.62 -5.16
N ILE A 77 8.15 10.36 -5.37
CA ILE A 77 8.59 10.83 -6.69
C ILE A 77 9.15 9.67 -7.54
N PRO A 78 10.09 8.82 -7.04
CA PRO A 78 10.55 7.66 -7.79
C PRO A 78 9.43 6.70 -8.17
N SER A 79 8.48 6.46 -7.24
CA SER A 79 7.33 5.60 -7.51
C SER A 79 6.44 6.16 -8.62
N TYR A 80 6.19 7.47 -8.61
CA TYR A 80 5.42 8.12 -9.66
C TYR A 80 6.07 7.97 -11.04
N HIS A 81 7.37 8.24 -11.15
CA HIS A 81 8.11 8.05 -12.40
C HIS A 81 8.08 6.60 -12.89
N TRP A 82 8.18 5.63 -11.97
CA TRP A 82 8.11 4.23 -12.31
C TRP A 82 6.75 3.83 -12.92
N PHE A 83 5.64 4.28 -12.34
CA PHE A 83 4.31 4.00 -12.88
C PHE A 83 4.05 4.68 -14.23
N LEU A 84 4.61 5.88 -14.45
CA LEU A 84 4.60 6.54 -15.77
C LEU A 84 5.40 5.72 -16.81
N PHE A 85 6.59 5.26 -16.44
CA PHE A 85 7.42 4.42 -17.31
C PHE A 85 6.69 3.14 -17.70
N LEU A 86 6.15 2.38 -16.74
CA LEU A 86 5.36 1.18 -17.01
C LEU A 86 4.12 1.46 -17.86
N GLY A 87 3.47 2.61 -17.67
CA GLY A 87 2.32 3.03 -18.47
C GLY A 87 2.67 3.18 -19.95
N ARG A 88 3.86 3.70 -20.25
CA ARG A 88 4.30 4.07 -21.59
C ARG A 88 5.09 2.98 -22.32
N SER A 89 5.84 2.14 -21.60
CA SER A 89 6.89 1.29 -22.20
C SER A 89 6.49 -0.13 -22.60
N PHE A 90 5.22 -0.54 -22.44
CA PHE A 90 4.77 -1.92 -22.74
C PHE A 90 3.35 -1.96 -23.31
N ASN A 91 3.11 -1.23 -24.41
CA ASN A 91 1.80 -1.15 -25.07
C ASN A 91 1.81 -2.01 -26.34
N TYR A 92 1.34 -3.25 -26.21
CA TYR A 92 1.20 -4.22 -27.29
C TYR A 92 -0.23 -4.22 -27.85
N SER A 93 -0.41 -4.79 -29.04
CA SER A 93 -1.74 -4.96 -29.67
C SER A 93 -2.72 -5.74 -28.78
N SER A 94 -2.23 -6.76 -28.05
CA SER A 94 -3.05 -7.45 -27.04
C SER A 94 -3.03 -6.72 -25.70
N HIS A 95 -4.22 -6.40 -25.21
CA HIS A 95 -4.41 -5.81 -23.88
C HIS A 95 -3.93 -6.74 -22.76
N ILE A 96 -4.21 -8.05 -22.86
CA ILE A 96 -3.79 -9.05 -21.87
C ILE A 96 -2.25 -9.15 -21.85
N LEU A 97 -1.61 -9.18 -23.03
CA LEU A 97 -0.15 -9.22 -23.11
C LEU A 97 0.48 -7.98 -22.47
N SER A 98 -0.07 -6.79 -22.76
CA SER A 98 0.38 -5.53 -22.16
C SER A 98 0.26 -5.53 -20.64
N LEU A 99 -0.86 -6.01 -20.10
CA LEU A 99 -1.04 -6.12 -18.65
C LEU A 99 -0.08 -7.11 -18.02
N THR A 100 0.05 -8.32 -18.60
CA THR A 100 0.93 -9.36 -18.07
C THR A 100 2.38 -8.91 -18.03
N VAL A 101 2.89 -8.29 -19.10
CA VAL A 101 4.27 -7.75 -19.13
C VAL A 101 4.44 -6.66 -18.08
N LYS A 102 3.49 -5.73 -17.96
CA LYS A 102 3.56 -4.67 -16.93
C LYS A 102 3.58 -5.25 -15.52
N ILE A 103 2.77 -6.28 -15.25
CA ILE A 103 2.76 -6.98 -13.95
C ILE A 103 4.11 -7.65 -13.69
N VAL A 104 4.63 -8.42 -14.66
CA VAL A 104 5.89 -9.15 -14.50
C VAL A 104 7.06 -8.20 -14.28
N VAL A 105 7.14 -7.10 -15.03
CA VAL A 105 8.18 -6.07 -14.88
C VAL A 105 8.06 -5.39 -13.51
N ASN A 106 6.84 -5.04 -13.09
CA ASN A 106 6.63 -4.42 -11.78
C ASN A 106 6.99 -5.36 -10.62
N GLN A 107 6.63 -6.63 -10.71
CA GLN A 107 6.92 -7.62 -9.68
C GLN A 107 8.41 -8.00 -9.63
N THR A 108 9.09 -8.05 -10.78
CA THR A 108 10.49 -8.48 -10.86
C THR A 108 11.47 -7.38 -10.49
N PHE A 109 11.19 -6.12 -10.84
CA PHE A 109 12.13 -5.02 -10.64
C PHE A 109 11.72 -4.09 -9.50
N PHE A 110 10.50 -3.54 -9.57
CA PHE A 110 10.08 -2.52 -8.62
C PHE A 110 9.84 -3.08 -7.22
N THR A 111 9.09 -4.17 -7.14
CA THR A 111 8.72 -4.76 -5.84
C THR A 111 9.93 -5.11 -4.96
N PRO A 112 10.97 -5.81 -5.44
CA PRO A 112 12.14 -6.11 -4.60
C PRO A 112 12.95 -4.86 -4.24
N VAL A 113 13.10 -3.90 -5.17
CA VAL A 113 13.81 -2.64 -4.90
C VAL A 113 13.07 -1.80 -3.86
N PHE A 114 11.75 -1.63 -4.04
CA PHE A 114 10.90 -0.89 -3.12
C PHE A 114 10.84 -1.54 -1.75
N ASN A 115 10.72 -2.87 -1.67
CA ASN A 115 10.74 -3.58 -0.39
C ASN A 115 12.08 -3.41 0.34
N SER A 116 13.20 -3.51 -0.39
CA SER A 116 14.54 -3.31 0.18
C SER A 116 14.72 -1.88 0.70
N TYR A 117 14.26 -0.88 -0.07
CA TYR A 117 14.22 0.51 0.35
C TYR A 117 13.36 0.70 1.61
N PHE A 118 12.14 0.19 1.61
CA PHE A 118 11.18 0.39 2.70
C PHE A 118 11.69 -0.23 4.00
N PHE A 119 12.08 -1.51 4.00
CA PHE A 119 12.59 -2.18 5.19
C PHE A 119 13.96 -1.65 5.62
N GLY A 120 14.81 -1.28 4.65
CA GLY A 120 16.11 -0.66 4.91
C GLY A 120 15.97 0.69 5.61
N MET A 121 15.18 1.59 5.03
CA MET A 121 14.94 2.92 5.60
C MET A 121 14.24 2.82 6.97
N GLN A 122 13.26 1.93 7.12
CA GLN A 122 12.63 1.69 8.42
C GLN A 122 13.63 1.23 9.48
N SER A 123 14.58 0.35 9.12
CA SER A 123 15.61 -0.14 10.03
C SER A 123 16.61 0.95 10.42
N ILE A 124 17.12 1.70 9.44
CA ILE A 124 18.08 2.80 9.64
C ILE A 124 17.47 3.89 10.51
N LEU A 125 16.25 4.33 10.19
CA LEU A 125 15.55 5.37 10.97
C LEU A 125 15.18 4.90 12.38
N SER A 126 15.12 3.58 12.62
CA SER A 126 14.94 3.02 13.95
C SER A 126 16.23 2.94 14.77
N GLY A 127 17.36 3.42 14.22
CA GLY A 127 18.66 3.42 14.90
C GLY A 127 19.38 2.07 14.91
N LYS A 128 18.98 1.13 14.05
CA LYS A 128 19.64 -0.18 13.95
C LYS A 128 20.96 -0.08 13.20
N SER A 129 21.90 -0.98 13.51
CA SER A 129 23.17 -1.06 12.81
C SER A 129 22.99 -1.47 11.34
N TRP A 130 24.01 -1.20 10.51
CA TRP A 130 24.02 -1.61 9.11
C TRP A 130 23.92 -3.14 8.95
N GLN A 131 24.58 -3.89 9.83
CA GLN A 131 24.57 -5.36 9.79
C GLN A 131 23.17 -5.93 10.10
N GLU A 132 22.49 -5.39 11.10
CA GLU A 132 21.11 -5.78 11.44
C GLU A 132 20.13 -5.40 10.33
N THR A 133 20.33 -4.23 9.71
CA THR A 133 19.53 -3.78 8.57
C THR A 133 19.68 -4.74 7.39
N MET A 134 20.91 -5.12 7.04
CA MET A 134 21.17 -6.05 5.95
C MET A 134 20.59 -7.45 6.24
N ARG A 135 20.71 -7.96 7.47
CA ARG A 135 20.08 -9.22 7.87
C ARG A 135 18.56 -9.15 7.71
N ARG A 136 17.93 -8.10 8.24
CA ARG A 136 16.48 -7.89 8.12
C ARG A 136 16.01 -7.85 6.68
N ILE A 137 16.75 -7.17 5.79
CA ILE A 137 16.45 -7.13 4.36
C ILE A 137 16.53 -8.54 3.76
N LYS A 138 17.63 -9.27 4.01
CA LYS A 138 17.85 -10.62 3.48
C LYS A 138 16.76 -11.61 3.93
N ASP A 139 16.29 -11.48 5.16
CA ASP A 139 15.30 -12.41 5.72
C ASP A 139 13.86 -12.03 5.32
N THR A 140 13.56 -10.72 5.28
CA THR A 140 12.18 -10.23 5.10
C THR A 140 11.81 -10.04 3.64
N VAL A 141 12.73 -9.56 2.79
CA VAL A 141 12.43 -9.21 1.39
C VAL A 141 12.00 -10.42 0.57
N PRO A 142 12.66 -11.59 0.61
CA PRO A 142 12.24 -12.75 -0.19
C PRO A 142 10.85 -13.25 0.19
N THR A 143 10.57 -13.29 1.50
CA THR A 143 9.25 -13.68 2.02
C THR A 143 8.17 -12.69 1.61
N SER A 144 8.45 -11.40 1.78
CA SER A 144 7.55 -10.31 1.36
C SER A 144 7.28 -10.35 -0.14
N TRP A 145 8.31 -10.56 -0.96
CA TRP A 145 8.20 -10.65 -2.41
C TRP A 145 7.33 -11.84 -2.86
N LYS A 146 7.53 -13.03 -2.28
CA LYS A 146 6.67 -14.20 -2.54
C LYS A 146 5.21 -13.94 -2.20
N MET A 147 4.96 -13.29 -1.06
CA MET A 147 3.60 -12.94 -0.64
C MET A 147 3.00 -11.86 -1.55
N SER A 148 3.82 -10.92 -2.04
CA SER A 148 3.38 -9.88 -2.96
C SER A 148 2.82 -10.46 -4.26
N TRP A 149 3.36 -11.57 -4.77
CA TRP A 149 2.84 -12.24 -5.97
C TRP A 149 1.39 -12.75 -5.83
N ARG A 150 0.86 -12.91 -4.62
CA ARG A 150 -0.52 -13.37 -4.41
C ARG A 150 -1.56 -12.25 -4.54
N VAL A 151 -1.15 -11.00 -4.32
CA VAL A 151 -2.07 -9.86 -4.22
C VAL A 151 -1.81 -8.83 -5.32
N TRP A 152 -0.55 -8.50 -5.55
CA TRP A 152 -0.17 -7.39 -6.43
C TRP A 152 -0.48 -7.62 -7.91
N PRO A 153 -0.46 -8.84 -8.48
CA PRO A 153 -0.91 -9.03 -9.87
C PRO A 153 -2.36 -8.57 -10.10
N ALA A 154 -3.27 -8.89 -9.19
CA ALA A 154 -4.67 -8.46 -9.28
C ALA A 154 -4.80 -6.94 -9.10
N VAL A 155 -4.11 -6.37 -8.11
CA VAL A 155 -4.09 -4.91 -7.86
C VAL A 155 -3.52 -4.16 -9.04
N THR A 156 -2.44 -4.67 -9.65
CA THR A 156 -1.77 -4.06 -10.79
C THR A 156 -2.66 -4.15 -12.03
N ALA A 157 -3.26 -5.31 -12.31
CA ALA A 157 -4.24 -5.46 -13.39
C ALA A 157 -5.38 -4.44 -13.25
N PHE A 158 -5.99 -4.36 -12.06
CA PHE A 158 -7.06 -3.40 -11.77
C PHE A 158 -6.60 -1.95 -11.97
N SER A 159 -5.41 -1.60 -11.45
CA SER A 159 -4.83 -0.25 -11.58
C SER A 159 -4.59 0.15 -13.04
N PHE A 160 -4.06 -0.76 -13.86
CA PHE A 160 -3.81 -0.46 -15.27
C PHE A 160 -5.08 -0.45 -16.13
N THR A 161 -6.13 -1.19 -15.75
CA THR A 161 -7.41 -1.23 -16.48
C THR A 161 -8.35 -0.07 -16.12
N PHE A 162 -8.49 0.26 -14.83
CA PHE A 162 -9.54 1.18 -14.36
C PHE A 162 -9.01 2.52 -13.85
N ILE A 163 -7.75 2.59 -13.44
CA ILE A 163 -7.18 3.80 -12.83
C ILE A 163 -6.37 4.58 -13.86
N LYS A 164 -6.66 5.87 -13.99
CA LYS A 164 -5.88 6.80 -14.83
C LYS A 164 -4.43 6.84 -14.35
N GLU A 165 -3.50 6.92 -15.28
CA GLU A 165 -2.05 6.86 -15.05
C GLU A 165 -1.59 7.72 -13.86
N GLN A 166 -2.07 8.96 -13.80
CA GLN A 166 -1.75 9.94 -12.77
C GLN A 166 -2.12 9.54 -11.33
N TYR A 167 -3.07 8.62 -11.13
CA TYR A 167 -3.52 8.19 -9.80
C TYR A 167 -2.97 6.82 -9.38
N ARG A 168 -2.30 6.11 -10.30
CA ARG A 168 -1.86 4.72 -10.05
C ARG A 168 -0.88 4.63 -8.90
N SER A 169 0.01 5.61 -8.77
CA SER A 169 0.99 5.65 -7.66
C SER A 169 0.32 5.89 -6.31
N THR A 170 -0.64 6.82 -6.22
CA THR A 170 -1.43 7.04 -5.00
C THR A 170 -2.25 5.81 -4.63
N PHE A 171 -2.94 5.20 -5.61
CA PHE A 171 -3.70 3.97 -5.41
C PHE A 171 -2.82 2.83 -4.89
N ALA A 172 -1.67 2.61 -5.53
CA ALA A 172 -0.70 1.62 -5.08
C ALA A 172 -0.21 1.91 -3.65
N GLY A 173 0.03 3.18 -3.30
CA GLY A 173 0.40 3.59 -1.95
C GLY A 173 -0.65 3.24 -0.89
N VAL A 174 -1.94 3.49 -1.16
CA VAL A 174 -3.05 3.13 -0.27
C VAL A 174 -3.11 1.61 -0.04
N ILE A 175 -3.03 0.83 -1.12
CA ILE A 175 -3.03 -0.64 -1.03
C ILE A 175 -1.78 -1.16 -0.30
N ALA A 176 -0.62 -0.53 -0.52
CA ALA A 176 0.62 -0.89 0.16
C ALA A 176 0.49 -0.75 1.68
N ILE A 177 -0.25 0.23 2.18
CA ILE A 177 -0.51 0.37 3.61
C ILE A 177 -1.38 -0.76 4.13
N GLY A 178 -2.50 -1.04 3.46
CA GLY A 178 -3.34 -2.18 3.83
C GLY A 178 -2.54 -3.48 3.85
N TRP A 179 -1.60 -3.63 2.91
CA TRP A 179 -0.66 -4.73 2.87
C TRP A 179 0.31 -4.77 4.05
N GLN A 180 0.91 -3.64 4.46
CA GLN A 180 1.78 -3.58 5.63
C GLN A 180 1.02 -3.94 6.92
N THR A 181 -0.21 -3.46 7.07
CA THR A 181 -1.09 -3.81 8.19
C THR A 181 -1.43 -5.30 8.18
N TYR A 182 -1.78 -5.85 7.01
CA TYR A 182 -2.06 -7.27 6.86
C TYR A 182 -0.87 -8.17 7.20
N LEU A 183 0.34 -7.82 6.72
CA LEU A 183 1.56 -8.54 7.07
C LEU A 183 1.89 -8.45 8.57
N SER A 184 1.69 -7.28 9.18
CA SER A 184 1.86 -7.10 10.62
C SER A 184 0.90 -7.98 11.42
N TRP A 185 -0.37 -8.05 11.00
CA TRP A 185 -1.37 -8.94 11.60
C TRP A 185 -1.02 -10.42 11.42
N LEU A 186 -0.60 -10.83 10.22
CA LEU A 186 -0.23 -12.21 9.93
C LEU A 186 0.98 -12.65 10.76
N ASN A 187 2.02 -11.81 10.84
CA ASN A 187 3.20 -12.05 11.68
C ASN A 187 2.84 -12.11 13.16
N SER A 188 1.98 -11.20 13.63
CA SER A 188 1.52 -11.19 15.03
C SER A 188 0.71 -12.44 15.37
N ARG A 189 -0.08 -12.95 14.43
CA ARG A 189 -0.85 -14.19 14.59
C ARG A 189 0.06 -15.42 14.61
N ALA A 190 1.06 -15.49 13.72
CA ALA A 190 2.03 -16.58 13.71
C ALA A 190 2.82 -16.65 15.04
N ALA A 191 3.31 -15.51 15.54
CA ALA A 191 4.02 -15.44 16.82
C ALA A 191 3.16 -15.87 18.02
N ARG A 192 1.84 -15.61 17.98
CA ARG A 192 0.91 -16.08 19.03
C ARG A 192 0.69 -17.60 18.96
N MET A 193 0.62 -18.18 17.76
CA MET A 193 0.48 -19.63 17.61
C MET A 193 1.74 -20.36 18.09
N GLU A 194 2.92 -19.85 17.74
CA GLU A 194 4.21 -20.41 18.19
C GLU A 194 4.33 -20.41 19.72
N LYS A 195 3.95 -19.32 20.40
CA LYS A 195 3.88 -19.28 21.87
C LYS A 195 2.90 -20.29 22.47
N THR A 196 1.78 -20.55 21.78
CA THR A 196 0.77 -21.51 22.23
C THR A 196 1.24 -22.95 22.04
N GLU A 197 1.94 -23.23 20.94
CA GLU A 197 2.57 -24.53 20.67
C GLU A 197 3.74 -24.80 21.62
N ASP A 198 4.58 -23.82 21.91
CA ASP A 198 5.67 -23.96 22.89
C ASP A 198 5.11 -24.22 24.30
N THR A 199 4.05 -23.51 24.70
CA THR A 199 3.36 -23.76 25.98
C THR A 199 2.74 -25.17 26.04
N ARG A 200 2.20 -25.68 24.92
CA ARG A 200 1.64 -27.05 24.82
C ARG A 200 2.73 -28.13 24.76
N GLY A 201 3.87 -27.83 24.13
CA GLY A 201 5.04 -28.69 24.06
C GLY A 201 5.67 -28.90 25.44
N VAL A 202 5.90 -27.81 26.19
CA VAL A 202 6.42 -27.85 27.56
C VAL A 202 5.48 -28.61 28.52
N GLY A 203 4.17 -28.49 28.34
CA GLY A 203 3.18 -29.26 29.13
C GLY A 203 3.22 -30.77 28.87
N THR A 204 3.52 -31.19 27.64
CA THR A 204 3.52 -32.61 27.24
C THR A 204 4.78 -33.34 27.71
N THR A 205 5.94 -32.66 27.72
CA THR A 205 7.20 -33.26 28.19
C THR A 205 7.23 -33.43 29.71
N ARG A 206 6.58 -32.53 30.47
CA ARG A 206 6.52 -32.60 31.93
C ARG A 206 5.55 -33.68 32.45
N GLY A 207 4.59 -34.11 31.62
CA GLY A 207 3.63 -35.17 31.95
C GLY A 207 4.16 -36.60 31.78
N LYS A 208 5.24 -36.82 31.01
CA LYS A 208 5.78 -38.17 30.74
C LYS A 208 6.93 -38.61 31.65
N VAL A 209 7.38 -37.77 32.58
CA VAL A 209 8.50 -38.09 33.52
C VAL A 209 7.98 -38.46 34.94
N LYS A 210 6.67 -38.65 35.10
CA LYS A 210 6.07 -39.14 36.35
C LYS A 210 5.27 -40.42 36.11
N THR A 211 5.96 -41.53 35.91
CA THR A 211 5.45 -42.89 36.17
C THR A 211 6.64 -43.80 36.38
#